data_AF-A0A5Q4DY65-F1
#
_entry.id   AF-A0A5Q4DY65-F1
#
_cell.length_a   1.000
_cell.length_b   1.000
_cell.length_c   1.000
_cell.angle_alpha   90.00
_cell.angle_beta   90.00
_cell.angle_gamma   90.00
#
_symmetry.space_group_name_H-M   'P 1'
#
loop_
_entity.id
_entity.type
_entity.pdbx_description
1 polymer ?
#
loop_
_entity_poly.entity_id
_entity_poly.type
_entity_poly.pdbx_seq_one_letter_code
_entity_poly.pdbx_strand_id
1 'polypeptide(L)' 'MMSLKYRGVDYDPATSQVAVSEEVIGRYRGAVVARHVPKQVKAAHPQGLKYRGAVVR' A
#
# COMPACT_ATOMS: atom_id res chain seq x y z
N MET A 1 5.63 8.93 14.47
CA MET A 1 4.41 8.69 13.69
C MET A 1 3.87 10.07 13.32
N MET A 2 3.90 10.47 12.05
CA MET A 2 3.48 11.82 11.64
C MET A 2 1.96 11.87 11.60
N SER A 3 1.34 12.70 12.44
CA SER A 3 -0.09 13.02 12.37
C SER A 3 -0.28 14.39 11.72
N LEU A 4 -1.17 14.49 10.72
CA LEU A 4 -1.49 15.75 10.07
C LEU A 4 -2.72 16.35 10.75
N LYS A 5 -2.58 17.55 11.31
CA LYS A 5 -3.70 18.31 11.86
C LYS A 5 -4.01 19.49 10.96
N TYR A 6 -5.25 19.60 10.48
CA TYR A 6 -5.68 20.73 9.66
C TYR A 6 -7.13 21.13 9.96
N ARG A 7 -7.35 22.44 10.19
CA ARG A 7 -8.65 23.01 10.60
C ARG A 7 -9.30 22.32 11.82
N GLY A 8 -8.49 21.89 12.78
CA GLY A 8 -8.97 21.20 13.97
C GLY A 8 -9.40 19.75 13.73
N VAL A 9 -9.19 19.21 12.53
CA VAL A 9 -9.40 17.80 12.21
C VAL A 9 -8.04 17.09 12.21
N ASP A 10 -8.00 15.96 12.92
CA ASP A 10 -6.87 15.05 12.92
C ASP A 10 -7.05 14.06 11.77
N TYR A 11 -6.11 14.08 10.84
CA TYR A 11 -6.07 13.13 9.73
C TYR A 11 -5.12 11.99 10.12
N ASP A 12 -5.71 10.82 10.36
CA ASP A 12 -4.95 9.59 10.43
C ASP A 12 -4.66 9.10 9.02
N PRO A 13 -3.38 8.91 8.64
CA PRO A 13 -3.06 8.28 7.37
C PRO A 13 -3.60 6.86 7.40
N ALA A 14 -4.40 6.49 6.39
CA ALA A 14 -4.79 5.11 6.19
C ALA A 14 -3.51 4.29 5.95
N THR A 15 -3.06 3.55 6.96
CA THR A 15 -1.98 2.57 6.79
C THR A 15 -2.51 1.42 5.94
N SER A 16 -2.18 1.46 4.65
CA SER A 16 -2.40 0.32 3.75
C SER A 16 -1.57 -0.85 4.26
N GLN A 17 -2.19 -1.81 4.95
CA GLN A 17 -1.54 -3.08 5.24
C GLN A 17 -1.40 -3.86 3.93
N VAL A 18 -0.28 -3.68 3.25
CA VAL A 18 0.03 -4.41 2.02
C VAL A 18 0.38 -5.84 2.43
N ALA A 19 -0.39 -6.81 1.96
CA ALA A 19 -0.04 -8.21 2.14
C ALA A 19 1.27 -8.51 1.40
N VAL A 20 2.23 -9.12 2.08
CA VAL A 20 3.55 -9.47 1.53
C VAL A 20 3.69 -10.99 1.52
N SER A 21 4.32 -11.55 0.48
CA SER A 21 4.79 -12.93 0.44
C SER A 21 6.32 -12.99 0.44
N GLU A 22 6.90 -14.03 1.04
CA GLU A 22 8.33 -14.28 0.97
C GLU A 22 8.67 -15.15 -0.24
N GLU A 23 9.62 -14.70 -1.06
CA GLU A 23 10.13 -15.41 -2.22
C GLU A 23 11.63 -15.70 -2.02
N VAL A 24 12.03 -16.96 -2.09
CA VAL A 24 13.45 -17.35 -1.98
C VAL A 24 14.17 -17.00 -3.28
N ILE A 25 15.13 -16.08 -3.21
CA ILE A 25 15.89 -15.59 -4.38
C ILE A 25 17.28 -16.22 -4.52
N GLY A 26 17.74 -16.94 -3.50
CA GLY A 26 19.01 -17.65 -3.59
C GLY A 26 19.44 -18.30 -2.28
N ARG A 27 20.53 -19.06 -2.35
CA ARG A 27 21.21 -19.62 -1.19
C ARG A 27 22.68 -19.24 -1.23
N TYR A 28 23.21 -18.74 -0.13
CA TYR A 28 24.62 -18.37 -0.02
C TYR A 28 25.21 -18.91 1.28
N ARG A 29 26.25 -19.75 1.18
CA ARG A 29 26.92 -20.40 2.32
C ARG A 29 25.97 -21.06 3.33
N GLY A 30 24.93 -21.75 2.84
CA GLY A 30 23.93 -22.40 3.69
C GLY A 30 22.83 -21.48 4.22
N ALA A 31 22.94 -20.16 4.04
CA ALA A 31 21.86 -19.22 4.34
C ALA A 31 20.89 -19.08 3.16
N VAL A 32 19.60 -18.96 3.46
CA VAL A 32 18.55 -18.69 2.47
C VAL A 32 18.33 -17.19 2.40
N VAL A 33 18.43 -16.62 1.20
CA VAL A 33 18.09 -15.22 0.95
C VAL A 33 16.66 -15.17 0.44
N ALA A 34 15.78 -14.51 1.17
CA ALA A 34 14.39 -14.29 0.79
C ALA A 34 14.11 -12.81 0.57
N ARG A 35 13.23 -12.50 -0.38
CA ARG A 35 12.74 -11.15 -0.66
C ARG A 35 11.26 -11.07 -0.33
N HIS A 36 10.90 -9.95 0.30
CA HIS A 36 9.51 -9.56 0.53
C HIS A 36 8.90 -9.00 -0.74
N VAL A 37 7.96 -9.75 -1.32
CA VAL A 37 7.24 -9.35 -2.53
C VAL A 37 5.84 -8.90 -2.12
N PRO A 38 5.45 -7.64 -2.39
CA PRO A 38 4.09 -7.19 -2.12
C PRO A 38 3.14 -7.96 -3.05
N LYS A 39 2.12 -8.60 -2.47
CA LYS A 39 1.00 -9.10 -3.27
C LYS A 39 0.32 -7.88 -3.87
N GLN A 40 0.29 -7.79 -5.21
CA GLN A 40 -0.53 -6.81 -5.90
C GLN A 40 -2.00 -7.07 -5.56
N VAL A 41 -2.50 -6.44 -4.51
CA VAL A 41 -3.93 -6.21 -4.37
C VAL A 41 -4.26 -5.23 -5.49
N LYS A 42 -5.16 -5.61 -6.41
CA LYS A 42 -5.67 -4.68 -7.42
C LYS A 42 -6.11 -3.43 -6.65
N ALA A 43 -5.49 -2.29 -6.95
CA ALA A 43 -5.95 -1.03 -6.41
C ALA A 43 -7.42 -0.91 -6.82
N ALA A 44 -8.33 -1.02 -5.85
CA ALA A 44 -9.73 -0.76 -6.12
C ALA A 44 -9.79 0.71 -6.53
N HIS A 45 -10.07 0.99 -7.80
CA HIS A 45 -10.36 2.34 -8.21
C HIS A 45 -11.53 2.82 -7.36
N PRO A 46 -11.42 3.94 -6.63
CA PRO A 46 -12.52 4.44 -5.82
C PRO A 46 -13.70 4.72 -6.74
N GLN A 47 -14.70 3.84 -6.69
CA GLN A 47 -15.93 3.94 -7.47
C GLN A 47 -16.63 5.25 -7.12
N GLY A 48 -17.04 6.00 -8.14
CA GLY A 48 -17.78 7.25 -7.95
C GLY A 48 -16.93 8.48 -7.66
N LEU A 49 -15.59 8.40 -7.76
CA LEU A 49 -14.73 9.58 -7.73
C LEU A 49 -15.09 10.50 -8.92
N LYS A 50 -15.48 11.75 -8.63
CA LYS A 50 -15.80 12.77 -9.64
C LYS A 50 -14.72 13.84 -9.65
N TYR A 51 -14.08 14.06 -10.81
CA TYR A 51 -13.18 15.18 -11.02
C TYR A 51 -13.77 16.13 -12.06
N ARG A 52 -14.03 17.39 -11.65
CA ARG A 52 -14.67 18.40 -12.51
C ARG A 52 -15.98 17.92 -13.16
N GLY A 53 -16.76 17.12 -12.43
CA GLY A 53 -18.02 16.55 -12.91
C GLY A 53 -17.90 15.28 -13.75
N ALA A 54 -16.68 14.90 -14.19
CA ALA A 54 -16.44 13.65 -14.88
C ALA A 54 -16.18 12.51 -13.88
N VAL A 55 -16.75 11.33 -14.13
CA VAL A 55 -16.49 10.12 -13.35
C VAL A 55 -15.13 9.57 -13.74
N VAL A 56 -14.23 9.43 -12.76
CA VAL A 56 -12.95 8.75 -12.94
C VAL A 56 -13.20 7.24 -12.92
N ARG A 57 -12.74 6.54 -13.95
CA ARG A 57 -12.88 5.08 -14.12
C ARG A 57 -11.53 4.42 -14.16
#